data_AF-A0A8W8K9D6-F1
#
_entry.id   AF-A0A8W8K9D6-F1
#
_cell.length_a   1.000
_cell.length_b   1.000
_cell.length_c   1.000
_cell.angle_alpha   90.00
_cell.angle_beta   90.00
_cell.angle_gamma   90.00
#
_symmetry.space_group_name_H-M   'P 1'
#
loop_
_entity.id
_entity.type
_entity.pdbx_description
1 polymer ?
#
loop_
_entity_poly.entity_id
_entity_poly.type
_entity_poly.pdbx_seq_one_letter_code
_entity_poly.pdbx_strand_id
1 'polypeptide(L)'
;MYCCTGYYLTEYGCQECIGSFGLNCSLPCLSGYFGPRCTLHCQCVKDKCDAKFGCPKDKDKTSLEISTGIKTTMKNFKITASSQLVSLNSTSENFFQKLSLKYWVLICSTAFAVVSVAIGCFIFVKIKAKRKRRRSQNDFKSEMELKEFFDNATKISSSGYVYRKLP
;
A
#
# COMPACT_ATOMS: atom_id res chain seq x y z
N MET A 1 28.51 5.62 -5.34
CA MET A 1 27.37 4.80 -4.88
C MET A 1 27.75 3.34 -5.05
N TYR A 2 27.70 2.53 -3.99
CA TYR A 2 28.06 1.11 -4.05
C TYR A 2 26.99 0.29 -3.33
N CYS A 3 26.79 -0.95 -3.78
CA CYS A 3 25.80 -1.87 -3.22
C CYS A 3 26.46 -2.83 -2.23
N CYS A 4 25.67 -3.30 -1.25
CA CYS A 4 26.12 -4.31 -0.28
C CYS A 4 26.30 -5.68 -0.93
N THR A 5 27.02 -6.57 -0.25
CA THR A 5 27.17 -7.98 -0.64
C THR A 5 25.81 -8.65 -0.85
N GLY A 6 25.64 -9.33 -1.98
CA GLY A 6 24.36 -9.93 -2.39
C GLY A 6 23.49 -9.02 -3.26
N TYR A 7 24.00 -7.84 -3.64
CA TYR A 7 23.36 -6.91 -4.55
C TYR A 7 24.34 -6.45 -5.64
N TYR A 8 23.80 -6.00 -6.78
CA TYR A 8 24.54 -5.39 -7.88
C TYR A 8 23.92 -4.06 -8.28
N LEU A 9 24.74 -3.15 -8.80
CA LEU A 9 24.30 -1.81 -9.19
C LEU A 9 23.63 -1.84 -10.58
N THR A 10 22.44 -1.27 -10.68
CA THR A 10 21.69 -1.05 -11.93
C THR A 10 21.34 0.44 -12.08
N GLU A 11 20.80 0.83 -13.23
CA GLU A 11 20.28 2.20 -13.45
C GLU A 11 19.16 2.58 -12.48
N TYR A 12 18.45 1.60 -11.92
CA TYR A 12 17.37 1.78 -10.96
C TYR A 12 17.82 1.62 -9.49
N GLY A 13 19.11 1.45 -9.24
CA GLY A 13 19.68 1.25 -7.90
C GLY A 13 20.18 -0.18 -7.66
N CYS A 14 20.26 -0.59 -6.38
CA CYS A 14 20.81 -1.89 -5.99
C CYS A 14 19.77 -3.00 -6.14
N GLN A 15 20.02 -3.92 -7.07
CA GLN A 15 19.18 -5.09 -7.32
C GLN A 15 19.78 -6.33 -6.63
N GLU A 16 18.91 -7.18 -6.07
CA GLU A 16 19.34 -8.40 -5.38
C GLU A 16 19.84 -9.47 -6.36
N CYS A 17 20.87 -10.21 -5.95
CA CYS A 17 21.39 -11.36 -6.69
C CYS A 17 20.45 -12.57 -6.54
N ILE A 18 20.10 -13.19 -7.67
CA ILE A 18 19.28 -14.41 -7.72
C ILE A 18 20.09 -15.52 -8.39
N GLY A 19 20.26 -16.64 -7.68
CA GLY A 19 21.13 -17.75 -8.11
C GLY A 19 22.63 -17.49 -7.94
N SER A 20 22.97 -16.43 -7.23
CA SER A 20 24.34 -16.05 -6.90
C SER A 20 24.36 -15.15 -5.65
N PHE A 21 25.55 -14.95 -5.12
CA PHE A 21 25.83 -14.09 -3.98
C PHE A 21 27.18 -13.38 -4.17
N GLY A 22 27.62 -12.64 -3.16
CA GLY A 22 28.87 -11.86 -3.23
C GLY A 22 28.67 -10.44 -3.76
N LEU A 23 29.77 -9.70 -3.89
CA LEU A 23 29.78 -8.37 -4.49
C LEU A 23 29.46 -8.49 -5.99
N ASN A 24 28.49 -7.73 -6.47
CA ASN A 24 28.04 -7.78 -7.87
C ASN A 24 27.69 -9.21 -8.35
N CYS A 25 27.19 -10.07 -7.45
CA CYS A 25 26.74 -11.41 -7.79
C CYS A 25 27.82 -12.34 -8.36
N SER A 26 29.09 -12.11 -8.01
CA SER A 26 30.25 -12.80 -8.58
C SER A 26 30.38 -14.28 -8.19
N LEU A 27 29.71 -14.70 -7.12
CA LEU A 27 29.82 -16.06 -6.59
C LEU A 27 28.54 -16.84 -6.90
N PRO A 28 28.61 -18.02 -7.54
CA PRO A 28 27.44 -18.86 -7.77
C PRO A 28 26.93 -19.46 -6.46
N CYS A 29 25.64 -19.81 -6.40
CA CYS A 29 25.12 -20.54 -5.23
C CYS A 29 25.82 -21.88 -5.03
N LEU A 30 25.96 -22.28 -3.77
CA LEU A 30 26.43 -23.61 -3.41
C LEU A 30 25.38 -24.67 -3.81
N SER A 31 25.82 -25.86 -4.20
CA SER A 31 24.92 -26.93 -4.61
C SER A 31 23.89 -27.27 -3.53
N GLY A 32 22.61 -27.27 -3.92
CA GLY A 32 21.50 -27.45 -2.98
C GLY A 32 20.91 -26.14 -2.44
N TYR A 33 21.46 -24.98 -2.80
CA TYR A 33 20.90 -23.67 -2.47
C TYR A 33 20.42 -22.92 -3.71
N PHE A 34 19.37 -22.12 -3.55
CA PHE A 34 18.77 -21.35 -4.64
C PHE A 34 18.15 -20.03 -4.17
N GLY A 35 17.68 -19.24 -5.15
CA GLY A 35 16.89 -18.04 -4.91
C GLY A 35 17.73 -16.81 -4.55
N PRO A 36 17.12 -15.80 -3.89
CA PRO A 36 17.81 -14.57 -3.55
C PRO A 36 18.93 -14.84 -2.55
N ARG A 37 20.14 -14.39 -2.91
CA ARG A 37 21.37 -14.53 -2.11
C ARG A 37 21.65 -15.97 -1.64
N CYS A 38 21.12 -16.97 -2.35
CA CYS A 38 21.26 -18.39 -2.04
C CYS A 38 20.74 -18.77 -0.63
N THR A 39 19.70 -18.10 -0.15
CA THR A 39 19.14 -18.31 1.20
C THR A 39 18.15 -19.47 1.28
N LEU A 40 17.67 -19.99 0.14
CA LEU A 40 16.72 -21.09 0.08
C LEU A 40 17.44 -22.42 -0.16
N HIS A 41 16.94 -23.51 0.42
CA HIS A 41 17.50 -24.86 0.24
C HIS A 41 16.59 -25.73 -0.63
N CYS A 42 17.16 -26.40 -1.62
CA CYS A 42 16.47 -27.33 -2.51
C CYS A 42 16.05 -28.60 -1.77
N GLN A 43 14.86 -29.11 -2.11
CA GLN A 43 14.31 -30.36 -1.56
C GLN A 43 14.42 -31.54 -2.55
N CYS A 44 15.04 -31.31 -3.69
CA CYS A 44 15.34 -32.31 -4.72
C CYS A 44 16.81 -32.72 -4.66
N VAL A 45 17.17 -33.74 -5.44
CA VAL A 45 18.56 -34.14 -5.66
C VAL A 45 19.38 -32.92 -6.11
N LYS A 46 20.57 -32.73 -5.52
CA LYS A 46 21.42 -31.53 -5.73
C LYS A 46 21.66 -31.23 -7.20
N ASP A 47 21.79 -32.24 -8.05
CA ASP A 47 22.04 -32.10 -9.48
C ASP A 47 20.82 -31.59 -10.28
N LYS A 48 19.63 -31.60 -9.67
CA LYS A 48 18.39 -31.08 -10.26
C LYS A 48 17.97 -29.73 -9.67
N CYS A 49 18.80 -29.15 -8.79
CA CYS A 49 18.55 -27.87 -8.16
C CYS A 49 19.09 -26.74 -9.05
N ASP A 50 18.19 -25.97 -9.65
CA ASP A 50 18.56 -24.76 -10.35
C ASP A 50 18.83 -23.64 -9.34
N ALA A 51 19.95 -22.91 -9.51
CA ALA A 51 20.33 -21.87 -8.56
C ALA A 51 19.31 -20.71 -8.50
N LYS A 52 18.57 -20.42 -9.57
CA LYS A 52 17.57 -19.34 -9.61
C LYS A 52 16.19 -19.82 -9.20
N PHE A 53 15.76 -20.95 -9.77
CA PHE A 53 14.38 -21.43 -9.68
C PHE A 53 14.19 -22.56 -8.66
N GLY A 54 15.27 -23.14 -8.15
CA GLY A 54 15.25 -24.29 -7.25
C GLY A 54 14.89 -25.57 -7.98
N CYS A 55 14.04 -26.39 -7.37
CA CYS A 55 13.63 -27.66 -7.95
C CYS A 55 12.57 -27.46 -9.05
N PRO A 56 12.65 -28.21 -10.16
CA PRO A 56 11.56 -28.22 -11.14
C PRO A 56 10.26 -28.63 -10.44
N LYS A 57 9.19 -27.86 -10.66
CA LYS A 57 7.86 -28.27 -10.23
C LYS A 57 7.42 -29.39 -11.16
N ASP A 58 7.38 -30.61 -10.64
CA ASP A 58 6.74 -31.71 -11.34
C ASP A 58 5.28 -31.31 -11.59
N LYS A 59 4.96 -30.95 -12.84
CA LYS A 59 3.57 -30.99 -13.30
C LYS A 59 3.21 -32.47 -13.26
N ASP A 60 2.35 -32.84 -12.32
CA ASP A 60 2.01 -34.21 -11.91
C ASP A 60 3.05 -34.96 -11.07
N LYS A 61 2.99 -34.72 -9.75
CA LYS A 61 2.87 -35.80 -8.76
C LYS A 61 2.42 -35.24 -7.40
N THR A 62 1.11 -35.00 -7.25
CA THR A 62 0.48 -35.29 -5.96
C THR A 62 0.45 -36.81 -5.81
N SER A 63 1.58 -37.38 -5.42
CA SER A 63 1.61 -38.69 -4.76
C SER A 63 2.39 -38.50 -3.48
N LEU A 64 1.66 -38.07 -2.45
CA LEU A 64 1.96 -38.47 -1.08
C LEU A 64 1.91 -40.01 -1.08
N GLU A 65 3.05 -40.65 -1.33
CA GLU A 65 3.20 -42.07 -1.11
C GLU A 65 4.30 -42.28 -0.09
N ILE A 66 3.79 -42.33 1.14
CA ILE A 66 4.29 -43.14 2.25
C ILE A 66 5.10 -44.32 1.72
N SER A 67 6.32 -44.42 2.21
CA SER A 67 7.18 -45.59 2.10
C SER A 67 6.42 -46.85 2.54
N THR A 68 5.99 -47.66 1.59
CA THR A 68 5.95 -49.12 1.70
C THR A 68 5.89 -49.71 0.29
N GLY A 69 6.85 -50.59 -0.02
CA GLY A 69 7.23 -50.94 -1.38
C GLY A 69 6.15 -51.63 -2.22
N ILE A 70 6.05 -51.20 -3.47
CA ILE A 70 5.55 -52.02 -4.58
C ILE A 70 6.55 -51.90 -5.73
N LYS A 71 7.40 -52.92 -5.86
CA LYS A 71 8.12 -53.23 -7.09
C LYS A 71 7.09 -53.77 -8.08
N THR A 72 6.96 -53.19 -9.28
CA THR A 72 6.89 -53.93 -10.56
C THR A 72 6.66 -53.00 -11.76
N THR A 73 7.69 -52.95 -12.62
CA THR A 73 7.65 -53.22 -14.07
C THR A 73 6.61 -52.52 -14.95
N MET A 74 7.13 -51.74 -15.90
CA MET A 74 6.41 -51.12 -17.03
C MET A 74 5.43 -52.09 -17.72
N LYS A 75 4.18 -51.65 -17.90
CA LYS A 75 3.25 -52.18 -18.91
C LYS A 75 2.51 -51.03 -19.60
N ASN A 76 2.90 -50.78 -20.85
CA ASN A 76 2.07 -50.06 -21.82
C ASN A 76 0.74 -50.81 -21.98
N PHE A 77 -0.43 -50.20 -21.74
CA PHE A 77 -1.63 -50.63 -22.47
C PHE A 77 -2.85 -49.69 -22.40
N LYS A 78 -3.36 -49.43 -23.62
CA LYS A 78 -4.71 -49.03 -24.06
C LYS A 78 -5.49 -47.94 -23.31
N ILE A 79 -5.46 -46.78 -23.98
CA ILE A 79 -6.60 -45.88 -24.14
C ILE A 79 -7.85 -46.69 -24.51
N THR A 80 -8.86 -46.70 -23.64
CA THR A 80 -10.23 -47.07 -23.97
C THR A 80 -11.11 -45.88 -23.65
N ALA A 81 -11.65 -45.25 -24.69
CA ALA A 81 -12.61 -44.17 -24.56
C ALA A 81 -13.85 -44.68 -23.81
N SER A 82 -14.14 -44.10 -22.65
CA SER A 82 -15.44 -44.25 -22.00
C SER A 82 -15.89 -42.87 -21.56
N SER A 83 -16.91 -42.39 -22.27
CA SER A 83 -17.61 -41.15 -22.06
C SER A 83 -18.30 -41.14 -20.71
N GLN A 84 -17.68 -40.50 -19.72
CA GLN A 84 -18.42 -39.87 -18.65
C GLN A 84 -18.20 -38.36 -18.80
N LEU A 85 -19.26 -37.67 -19.22
CA LEU A 85 -19.40 -36.22 -19.02
C LEU A 85 -19.45 -35.99 -17.50
N VAL A 86 -18.30 -36.06 -16.86
CA VAL A 86 -18.09 -35.34 -15.61
C VAL A 86 -18.19 -33.89 -16.01
N SER A 87 -19.26 -33.23 -15.57
CA SER A 87 -19.36 -31.79 -15.53
C SER A 87 -18.03 -31.25 -15.01
N LEU A 88 -17.20 -30.76 -15.94
CA LEU A 88 -16.01 -30.00 -15.63
C LEU A 88 -16.56 -28.67 -15.15
N ASN A 89 -17.03 -28.63 -13.91
CA ASN A 89 -17.13 -27.38 -13.19
C ASN A 89 -15.69 -26.96 -12.89
N SER A 90 -14.98 -26.52 -13.93
CA SER A 90 -13.88 -25.58 -13.80
C SER A 90 -14.52 -24.27 -13.39
N THR A 91 -14.96 -24.20 -12.15
CA THR A 91 -14.65 -23.01 -11.40
C THR A 91 -13.14 -23.08 -11.22
N SER A 92 -12.41 -22.57 -12.24
CA SER A 92 -11.21 -21.80 -12.00
C SER A 92 -11.62 -20.66 -11.08
N GLU A 93 -11.88 -20.97 -9.82
CA GLU A 93 -11.97 -20.03 -8.72
C GLU A 93 -10.52 -19.52 -8.50
N ASN A 94 -10.06 -18.73 -9.46
CA ASN A 94 -9.59 -17.40 -9.18
C ASN A 94 -8.46 -17.32 -8.15
N PHE A 95 -7.44 -18.18 -8.18
CA PHE A 95 -6.26 -17.97 -7.34
C PHE A 95 -5.48 -16.70 -7.78
N PHE A 96 -5.34 -16.49 -9.09
CA PHE A 96 -4.76 -15.25 -9.66
C PHE A 96 -5.70 -14.04 -9.55
N GLN A 97 -7.01 -14.27 -9.49
CA GLN A 97 -8.02 -13.22 -9.28
C GLN A 97 -8.15 -12.81 -7.81
N LYS A 98 -8.00 -13.72 -6.83
CA LYS A 98 -8.01 -13.40 -5.39
C LYS A 98 -6.82 -12.57 -4.96
N LEU A 99 -5.64 -12.78 -5.56
CA LEU A 99 -4.45 -11.97 -5.26
C LEU A 99 -4.59 -10.56 -5.87
N SER A 100 -5.17 -10.47 -7.07
CA SER A 100 -5.50 -9.20 -7.73
C SER A 100 -6.56 -8.42 -6.94
N LEU A 101 -7.74 -9.00 -6.65
CA LEU A 101 -8.82 -8.31 -5.91
C LEU A 101 -8.39 -7.87 -4.50
N LYS A 102 -7.60 -8.67 -3.77
CA LYS A 102 -7.06 -8.24 -2.47
C LYS A 102 -6.17 -7.01 -2.60
N TYR A 103 -5.33 -6.96 -3.63
CA TYR A 103 -4.45 -5.83 -3.90
C TYR A 103 -5.25 -4.58 -4.31
N TRP A 104 -6.24 -4.70 -5.18
CA TRP A 104 -7.14 -3.59 -5.53
C TRP A 104 -7.94 -3.08 -4.33
N VAL A 105 -8.45 -3.96 -3.47
CA VAL A 105 -9.18 -3.57 -2.25
C VAL A 105 -8.28 -2.82 -1.26
N LEU A 106 -7.02 -3.24 -1.11
CA LEU A 106 -6.03 -2.53 -0.28
C LEU A 106 -5.66 -1.16 -0.85
N ILE A 107 -5.48 -1.04 -2.17
CA ILE A 107 -5.20 0.23 -2.84
C ILE A 107 -6.39 1.20 -2.69
N CYS A 108 -7.60 0.74 -2.96
CA CYS A 108 -8.79 1.59 -2.84
C CYS A 108 -8.97 2.07 -1.39
N SER A 109 -8.85 1.17 -0.41
CA SER A 109 -9.01 1.54 1.01
C SER A 109 -8.02 2.60 1.47
N THR A 110 -6.75 2.45 1.09
CA THR A 110 -5.70 3.42 1.45
C THR A 110 -5.90 4.76 0.73
N ALA A 111 -6.27 4.74 -0.56
CA ALA A 111 -6.56 5.96 -1.31
C ALA A 111 -7.76 6.74 -0.72
N PHE A 112 -8.85 6.05 -0.36
CA PHE A 112 -10.00 6.68 0.27
C PHE A 112 -9.64 7.32 1.62
N ALA A 113 -8.85 6.63 2.46
CA ALA A 113 -8.42 7.17 3.74
C ALA A 113 -7.61 8.48 3.58
N VAL A 114 -6.68 8.53 2.62
CA VAL A 114 -5.87 9.73 2.36
C VAL A 114 -6.74 10.88 1.85
N VAL A 115 -7.68 10.60 0.94
CA VAL A 115 -8.59 11.61 0.40
C VAL A 115 -9.52 12.15 1.50
N SER A 116 -10.07 11.29 2.36
CA SER A 116 -10.90 11.72 3.50
C SER A 116 -10.14 12.62 4.47
N VAL A 117 -8.88 12.31 4.77
CA VAL A 117 -8.02 13.15 5.62
C VAL A 117 -7.74 14.50 4.95
N ALA A 118 -7.40 14.52 3.67
CA ALA A 118 -7.14 15.76 2.93
C ALA A 118 -8.37 16.69 2.86
N ILE A 119 -9.55 16.12 2.59
CA ILE A 119 -10.83 16.86 2.61
C ILE A 119 -11.11 17.40 4.01
N GLY A 120 -10.91 16.59 5.05
CA GLY A 120 -11.06 17.00 6.45
C GLY A 120 -10.14 18.19 6.80
N CYS A 121 -8.87 18.13 6.41
CA CYS A 121 -7.91 19.21 6.60
C CYS A 121 -8.32 20.48 5.85
N PHE A 122 -8.77 20.36 4.60
CA PHE A 122 -9.21 21.51 3.81
C PHE A 122 -10.44 22.19 4.43
N ILE A 123 -11.43 21.41 4.85
CA ILE A 123 -12.61 21.90 5.55
C ILE A 123 -12.22 22.57 6.87
N PHE A 124 -11.33 21.97 7.66
CA PHE A 124 -10.86 22.54 8.93
C PHE A 124 -10.14 23.88 8.74
N VAL A 125 -9.26 23.99 7.75
CA VAL A 125 -8.57 25.25 7.40
C VAL A 125 -9.59 26.30 6.97
N LYS A 126 -10.57 25.93 6.13
CA LYS A 126 -11.64 26.85 5.69
C LYS A 126 -12.52 27.30 6.87
N ILE A 127 -12.86 26.41 7.81
CA ILE A 127 -13.61 26.74 9.03
C ILE A 127 -12.78 27.69 9.91
N LYS A 128 -11.50 27.42 10.13
CA LYS A 128 -10.61 28.32 10.91
C LYS A 128 -10.46 29.68 10.23
N ALA A 129 -10.26 29.72 8.90
CA ALA A 129 -10.17 30.96 8.15
C ALA A 129 -11.48 31.78 8.22
N LYS A 130 -12.62 31.12 8.08
CA LYS A 130 -13.95 31.73 8.21
C LYS A 130 -14.18 32.25 9.63
N ARG A 131 -13.77 31.50 10.65
CA ARG A 131 -13.86 31.91 12.07
C ARG A 131 -12.95 33.09 12.39
N LYS A 132 -11.74 33.13 11.82
CA LYS A 132 -10.81 34.27 11.96
C LYS A 132 -11.37 35.55 11.31
N ARG A 133 -11.97 35.44 10.11
CA ARG A 133 -12.68 36.57 9.46
C ARG A 133 -13.86 37.08 10.29
N ARG A 134 -14.69 36.17 10.83
CA ARG A 134 -15.80 36.56 11.73
C ARG A 134 -15.33 37.27 13.00
N ARG A 135 -14.23 36.81 13.60
CA ARG A 135 -13.67 37.47 14.78
C ARG A 135 -13.23 38.90 14.47
N SER A 136 -12.53 39.11 13.36
CA SER A 136 -12.13 40.46 12.92
C SER A 136 -13.32 41.36 12.54
N GLN A 137 -14.38 40.80 11.96
CA GLN A 137 -15.60 41.57 11.64
C GLN A 137 -16.36 42.00 12.90
N ASN A 138 -16.46 41.12 13.91
CA ASN A 138 -17.13 41.45 15.16
C ASN A 138 -16.37 42.51 15.97
N ASP A 139 -15.03 42.44 15.96
CA ASP A 139 -14.14 43.41 16.62
C ASP A 139 -14.33 44.83 16.04
N PHE A 140 -14.32 44.93 14.70
CA PHE A 140 -14.57 46.19 14.00
C PHE A 140 -15.99 46.73 14.24
N LYS A 141 -16.99 45.84 14.34
CA LYS A 141 -18.37 46.23 14.63
C LYS A 141 -18.51 46.82 16.05
N SER A 142 -17.87 46.22 17.06
CA SER A 142 -17.89 46.75 18.42
C SER A 142 -17.20 48.11 18.56
N GLU A 143 -16.11 48.34 17.83
CA GLU A 143 -15.46 49.67 17.82
C GLU A 143 -16.36 50.74 17.21
N MET A 144 -17.10 50.41 16.14
CA MET A 144 -18.04 51.33 15.51
C MET A 144 -19.22 51.67 16.43
N GLU A 145 -19.82 50.69 17.10
CA GLU A 145 -20.92 50.92 18.06
C GLU A 145 -20.48 51.74 19.27
N LEU A 146 -19.25 51.52 19.78
CA LEU A 146 -18.70 52.31 20.88
C LEU A 146 -18.48 53.77 20.48
N LYS A 147 -17.96 54.02 19.26
CA LYS A 147 -17.75 55.36 18.75
C LYS A 147 -19.07 56.12 18.58
N GLU A 148 -20.09 55.47 18.03
CA GLU A 148 -21.43 56.04 17.88
C GLU A 148 -22.06 56.41 19.24
N PHE A 149 -21.85 55.58 20.27
CA PHE A 149 -22.30 55.88 21.63
C PHE A 149 -21.66 57.16 22.19
N PHE A 150 -20.35 57.34 22.02
CA PHE A 150 -19.65 58.55 22.46
C PHE A 150 -20.08 59.80 21.68
N ASP A 151 -20.28 59.69 20.37
CA ASP A 151 -20.76 60.79 19.54
C ASP A 151 -22.19 61.23 19.95
N ASN A 152 -23.06 60.28 20.28
CA ASN A 152 -24.39 60.59 20.81
C ASN A 152 -24.33 61.22 22.22
N ALA A 153 -23.47 60.72 23.11
CA ALA A 153 -23.33 61.28 24.46
C ALA A 153 -22.78 62.72 24.46
N THR A 154 -21.81 63.01 23.59
CA THR A 154 -21.25 64.37 23.43
C THR A 154 -22.25 65.34 22.83
N LYS A 155 -23.14 64.88 21.93
CA LYS A 155 -24.24 65.69 21.40
C LYS A 155 -25.27 66.07 22.49
N ILE A 156 -25.59 65.14 23.39
CA ILE A 156 -26.49 65.41 24.53
C ILE A 156 -25.81 66.37 25.53
N SER A 157 -24.53 66.16 25.83
CA SER A 157 -23.75 67.03 26.71
C SER A 157 -23.69 68.46 26.18
N SER A 158 -23.47 68.65 24.88
CA SER A 158 -23.45 69.96 24.23
C SER A 158 -24.80 70.69 24.26
N SER A 159 -25.92 69.96 24.26
CA SER A 159 -27.26 70.54 24.42
C SER A 159 -27.54 71.02 25.87
N GLY A 160 -26.87 70.42 26.86
CA GLY A 160 -27.01 70.77 28.27
C GLY A 160 -26.28 72.06 28.71
N TYR A 161 -25.23 72.48 27.99
CA TYR A 161 -24.47 73.69 28.33
C TYR A 161 -25.05 74.98 27.73
N VAL A 162 -26.04 74.90 26.83
CA VAL A 162 -26.66 76.08 26.21
C VAL A 162 -27.66 76.80 27.14
N TYR A 163 -28.05 76.20 28.28
CA TYR A 163 -28.95 76.82 29.25
C TYR A 163 -28.27 77.43 30.50
N ARG A 164 -26.95 77.63 30.51
CA ARG A 164 -26.27 78.46 31.52
C ARG A 164 -25.65 79.71 30.90
N LYS A 165 -26.50 80.70 30.59
CA LYS A 165 -26.11 82.12 30.54
C LYS A 165 -27.07 82.94 31.40
N LEU A 166 -26.65 83.21 32.64
CA LEU A 166 -26.93 84.41 33.43
C LEU A 166 -25.53 84.98 33.77
N PRO A 167 -25.31 86.30 33.81
CA PRO A 167 -26.14 87.29 34.51
C PRO A 167 -26.90 88.27 33.60
#